data_AF-A0A6L3X2P9-F1
#
_entry.id   AF-A0A6L3X2P9-F1
#
_cell.length_a   1.000
_cell.length_b   1.000
_cell.length_c   1.000
_cell.angle_alpha   90.00
_cell.angle_beta   90.00
_cell.angle_gamma   90.00
#
_symmetry.space_group_name_H-M   'P 1'
#
loop_
_entity.id
_entity.type
_entity.pdbx_description
1 polymer ?
#
loop_
_entity_poly.entity_id
_entity_poly.type
_entity_poly.pdbx_seq_one_letter_code
_entity_poly.pdbx_strand_id
1 'polypeptide(L)'
;PADLPLAQLGLSQRGISSALRVRIACDGPQHLGHLDFDRLEFFLSGPDIEALKLLELVMEHHAGIVCQTVSKQPQRQLLSSDALRQEGFNADQALLPDDLRNFDGYRLLQ
;
A
#
# COMPACT_ATOMS: atom_id res chain seq x y z
N PRO A 1 -2.66 15.67 -4.92
CA PRO A 1 -3.81 15.76 -3.97
C PRO A 1 -4.89 16.80 -4.33
N ALA A 2 -4.63 17.74 -5.25
CA ALA A 2 -5.51 18.90 -5.50
C ALA A 2 -6.97 18.54 -5.88
N ASP A 3 -7.21 17.33 -6.39
CA ASP A 3 -8.53 16.83 -6.80
C ASP A 3 -9.24 15.97 -5.73
N LEU A 4 -8.57 15.71 -4.60
CA LEU A 4 -9.14 14.91 -3.50
C LEU A 4 -9.82 15.83 -2.47
N PRO A 5 -11.12 15.65 -2.17
CA PRO A 5 -11.82 16.51 -1.22
C PRO A 5 -11.47 16.14 0.23
N LEU A 6 -10.31 16.59 0.71
CA LEU A 6 -9.76 16.24 2.02
C LEU A 6 -10.75 16.50 3.18
N ALA A 7 -11.58 17.55 3.07
CA ALA A 7 -12.57 17.89 4.09
C ALA A 7 -13.67 16.82 4.22
N GLN A 8 -14.18 16.33 3.08
CA GLN A 8 -15.22 15.28 3.06
C GLN A 8 -14.68 13.93 3.56
N LEU A 9 -13.36 13.73 3.46
CA LEU A 9 -12.67 12.53 3.92
C LEU A 9 -12.15 12.66 5.37
N GLY A 10 -12.35 13.79 6.05
CA GLY A 10 -11.83 14.00 7.41
C GLY A 10 -10.30 14.17 7.50
N LEU A 11 -9.64 14.50 6.39
CA LEU A 11 -8.17 14.59 6.29
C LEU A 11 -7.63 16.04 6.28
N SER A 12 -8.50 17.06 6.29
CA SER A 12 -8.10 18.46 6.15
C SER A 12 -7.08 18.97 7.18
N GLN A 13 -7.10 18.43 8.41
CA GLN A 13 -6.22 18.88 9.48
C GLN A 13 -4.85 18.18 9.49
N ARG A 14 -4.61 17.23 8.57
CA ARG A 14 -3.39 16.39 8.57
C ARG A 14 -2.20 17.00 7.80
N GLY A 15 -2.28 18.26 7.37
CA GLY A 15 -1.14 18.95 6.74
C GLY A 15 -0.62 18.28 5.47
N ILE A 16 -1.49 17.63 4.69
CA ILE A 16 -1.10 16.81 3.53
C ILE A 16 -0.58 17.69 2.40
N SER A 17 0.70 17.52 2.04
CA SER A 17 1.36 18.28 0.96
C SER A 17 1.43 17.51 -0.37
N SER A 18 1.44 16.18 -0.32
CA SER A 18 1.64 15.31 -1.49
C SER A 18 0.73 14.07 -1.43
N ALA A 19 0.68 13.31 -2.52
CA ALA A 19 -0.02 12.03 -2.58
C ALA A 19 0.63 11.11 -3.61
N LEU A 20 0.81 9.83 -3.26
CA LEU A 20 1.09 8.77 -4.22
C LEU A 20 -0.24 8.28 -4.80
N ARG A 21 -0.35 8.26 -6.14
CA ARG A 21 -1.56 7.79 -6.83
C ARG A 21 -1.23 6.55 -7.64
N VAL A 22 -1.84 5.43 -7.26
CA VAL A 22 -1.79 4.17 -8.01
C VAL A 22 -3.14 3.99 -8.71
N ARG A 23 -3.11 3.64 -10.00
CA ARG A 23 -4.30 3.31 -10.78
C ARG A 23 -4.24 1.85 -11.18
N ILE A 24 -5.29 1.13 -10.80
CA ILE A 24 -5.44 -0.30 -11.11
C ILE A 24 -6.54 -0.42 -12.17
N ALA A 25 -6.28 -1.24 -13.18
CA ALA A 25 -7.24 -1.58 -14.22
C ALA A 25 -7.03 -3.06 -14.60
N CYS A 26 -8.11 -3.71 -15.05
CA CYS A 26 -8.03 -5.01 -15.69
C CYS A 26 -7.90 -4.80 -17.20
N ASP A 27 -7.12 -5.65 -17.85
CA ASP A 27 -7.08 -5.72 -19.30
C ASP A 27 -8.21 -6.62 -19.84
N GLY A 28 -8.70 -6.31 -21.04
CA GLY A 28 -9.73 -7.10 -21.71
C GLY A 28 -11.14 -6.89 -21.12
N PRO A 29 -12.03 -7.90 -21.21
CA PRO A 29 -13.45 -7.76 -20.84
C PRO A 29 -13.71 -7.86 -19.32
N GLN A 30 -12.68 -8.14 -18.52
CA GLN A 30 -12.84 -8.30 -17.08
C GLN A 30 -12.82 -6.92 -16.40
N HIS A 31 -13.55 -6.81 -15.29
CA HIS A 31 -13.53 -5.65 -14.42
C HIS A 31 -13.09 -6.10 -13.03
N LEU A 32 -12.60 -5.16 -12.22
CA LEU A 32 -12.11 -5.46 -10.86
C LEU A 32 -13.15 -6.20 -10.00
N GLY A 33 -14.45 -5.96 -10.22
CA GLY A 33 -15.52 -6.68 -9.52
C GLY A 33 -15.70 -8.15 -9.91
N HIS A 34 -14.99 -8.64 -10.93
CA HIS A 34 -14.95 -10.07 -11.28
C HIS A 34 -13.81 -10.82 -10.57
N LEU A 35 -12.88 -10.09 -9.92
CA LEU A 35 -11.76 -10.69 -9.21
C LEU A 35 -12.13 -10.87 -7.74
N ASP A 36 -11.76 -12.02 -7.17
CA ASP A 36 -11.88 -12.30 -5.75
C ASP A 36 -10.50 -12.16 -5.10
N PHE A 37 -10.29 -11.07 -4.37
CA PHE A 37 -9.08 -10.80 -3.62
C PHE A 37 -9.38 -9.89 -2.43
N ASP A 38 -8.69 -10.12 -1.33
CA ASP A 38 -8.73 -9.31 -0.11
C ASP A 38 -7.42 -8.52 0.10
N ARG A 39 -6.36 -8.87 -0.63
CA ARG A 39 -5.04 -8.25 -0.54
C ARG A 39 -4.45 -7.95 -1.92
N LEU A 40 -3.78 -6.82 -2.01
CA LEU A 40 -3.02 -6.39 -3.18
C LEU A 40 -1.60 -6.03 -2.75
N GLU A 41 -0.62 -6.71 -3.31
CA GLU A 41 0.80 -6.49 -3.03
C GLU A 41 1.41 -5.56 -4.09
N PHE A 42 2.28 -4.67 -3.65
CA PHE A 42 3.04 -3.78 -4.52
C PHE A 42 4.53 -3.93 -4.27
N PHE A 43 5.30 -4.10 -5.35
CA PHE A 43 6.75 -4.08 -5.32
C PHE A 43 7.27 -2.73 -5.86
N LEU A 44 8.15 -2.07 -5.12
CA LEU A 44 8.78 -0.81 -5.53
C LEU A 44 10.00 -1.10 -6.43
N SER A 45 9.76 -1.26 -7.73
CA SER A 45 10.78 -1.62 -8.72
C SER A 45 11.64 -0.44 -9.21
N GLY A 46 12.20 0.33 -8.29
CA GLY A 46 13.07 1.48 -8.59
C GLY A 46 14.52 1.26 -8.13
N PRO A 47 15.43 2.21 -8.39
CA PRO A 47 16.75 2.18 -7.76
C PRO A 47 16.60 2.26 -6.24
N ASP A 48 17.51 1.58 -5.52
CA ASP A 48 17.36 1.29 -4.09
C ASP A 48 17.10 2.53 -3.23
N ILE A 49 17.82 3.63 -3.47
CA ILE A 49 17.72 4.85 -2.67
C ILE A 49 16.32 5.47 -2.79
N GLU A 50 15.81 5.58 -4.01
CA GLU A 50 14.49 6.15 -4.30
C GLU A 50 13.37 5.22 -3.82
N ALA A 51 13.51 3.91 -4.03
CA ALA A 51 12.55 2.93 -3.57
C ALA A 51 12.45 2.91 -2.04
N LEU A 52 13.58 2.94 -1.32
CA LEU A 52 13.62 3.00 0.14
C LEU A 52 13.02 4.30 0.68
N LYS A 53 13.31 5.46 0.08
CA LYS A 53 12.69 6.73 0.47
C LYS A 53 11.18 6.72 0.27
N LEU A 54 10.71 6.14 -0.85
CA LEU A 54 9.28 6.01 -1.09
C LEU A 54 8.63 5.05 -0.09
N LEU A 55 9.28 3.94 0.22
CA LEU A 55 8.81 2.99 1.23
C LEU A 55 8.66 3.67 2.60
N GLU A 56 9.66 4.43 3.05
CA GLU A 56 9.62 5.20 4.29
C GLU A 56 8.46 6.22 4.30
N LEU A 57 8.27 6.95 3.20
CA LEU A 57 7.17 7.91 3.08
C LEU A 57 5.79 7.23 3.14
N VAL A 58 5.65 6.08 2.49
CA VAL A 58 4.39 5.34 2.42
C VAL A 58 4.08 4.63 3.74
N MET A 59 5.07 4.05 4.41
CA MET A 59 4.86 3.32 5.66
C MET A 59 4.70 4.26 6.86
N GLU A 60 5.63 5.21 7.06
CA GLU A 60 5.71 6.00 8.29
C GLU A 60 5.06 7.39 8.19
N HIS A 61 4.91 7.93 6.98
CA HIS A 61 4.46 9.32 6.78
C HIS A 61 3.12 9.44 6.05
N HIS A 62 2.40 8.33 5.83
CA HIS A 62 1.11 8.40 5.16
C HIS A 62 0.06 9.06 6.08
N ALA A 63 -0.68 10.02 5.53
CA ALA A 63 -1.75 10.69 6.26
C ALA A 63 -3.12 10.00 6.10
N GLY A 64 -3.25 9.05 5.18
CA GLY A 64 -4.47 8.30 4.93
C GLY A 64 -4.44 7.56 3.60
N ILE A 65 -5.26 6.53 3.48
CA ILE A 65 -5.34 5.67 2.30
C ILE A 65 -6.77 5.75 1.75
N VAL A 66 -6.91 6.09 0.47
CA VAL A 66 -8.23 6.31 -0.14
C VAL A 66 -8.35 5.51 -1.43
N CYS A 67 -9.35 4.65 -1.47
CA CYS A 67 -9.81 4.03 -2.71
C CYS A 67 -10.85 4.92 -3.36
N GLN A 68 -10.75 5.09 -4.67
CA GLN A 68 -11.77 5.81 -5.43
C GLN A 68 -12.04 5.17 -6.79
N THR A 69 -13.30 5.20 -7.22
CA THR A 69 -13.66 4.79 -8.58
C THR A 69 -13.29 5.89 -9.59
N VAL A 70 -13.08 5.50 -10.84
CA VAL A 70 -12.80 6.43 -11.94
C VAL A 70 -14.10 6.73 -12.68
N SER A 71 -14.87 7.71 -12.20
CA SER A 71 -16.12 8.15 -12.85
C SER A 71 -16.31 9.66 -12.69
N LYS A 72 -17.32 10.23 -13.35
CA LYS A 72 -17.69 11.65 -13.19
C LYS A 72 -18.14 11.98 -11.76
N GLN A 73 -18.69 10.99 -11.05
CA GLN A 73 -19.11 11.08 -9.65
C GLN A 73 -18.41 9.95 -8.87
N PRO A 74 -17.13 10.14 -8.52
CA PRO A 74 -16.32 9.08 -7.94
C PRO A 74 -16.86 8.69 -6.57
N GLN A 75 -17.05 7.38 -6.38
CA GLN A 75 -17.22 6.81 -5.05
C GLN A 75 -15.86 6.76 -4.37
N ARG A 76 -15.83 7.08 -3.08
CA ARG A 76 -14.59 7.15 -2.31
C ARG A 76 -14.76 6.41 -0.99
N GLN A 77 -13.72 5.70 -0.60
CA GLN A 77 -13.65 4.99 0.66
C GLN A 77 -12.30 5.28 1.30
N LEU A 78 -12.34 5.83 2.51
CA LEU A 78 -11.16 5.90 3.37
C LEU A 78 -10.93 4.51 3.95
N LEU A 79 -9.74 3.95 3.72
CA LEU A 79 -9.35 2.68 4.32
C LEU A 79 -8.82 2.91 5.74
N SER A 80 -8.85 1.86 6.55
CA SER A 80 -8.23 1.87 7.86
C SER A 80 -6.72 2.06 7.75
N SER A 81 -6.08 2.53 8.82
CA SER A 81 -4.63 2.76 8.84
C SER A 81 -3.82 1.47 8.68
N ASP A 82 -4.39 0.32 9.03
CA ASP A 82 -3.76 -0.99 8.90
C ASP A 82 -3.99 -1.65 7.53
N ALA A 83 -4.69 -0.98 6.60
CA ALA A 83 -4.89 -1.48 5.24
C ALA A 83 -3.59 -1.51 4.41
N LEU A 84 -2.58 -0.76 4.83
CA LEU A 84 -1.22 -0.81 4.30
C LEU A 84 -0.32 -1.48 5.32
N ARG A 85 0.42 -2.50 4.88
CA ARG A 85 1.31 -3.30 5.72
C ARG A 85 2.62 -3.53 4.99
N GLN A 86 3.69 -3.62 5.77
CA GLN A 86 4.99 -3.99 5.22
C GLN A 86 5.03 -5.51 5.01
N GLU A 87 5.55 -5.91 3.85
CA GLU A 87 5.70 -7.31 3.47
C GLU A 87 7.17 -7.74 3.59
N GLY A 88 7.41 -9.04 3.77
CA GLY A 88 8.74 -9.65 3.87
C GLY A 88 9.22 -9.94 5.30
N PHE A 89 8.48 -9.49 6.33
CA PHE A 89 8.85 -9.69 7.74
C PHE A 89 8.11 -10.84 8.42
N ASN A 90 6.98 -11.30 7.87
CA ASN A 90 6.21 -12.38 8.48
C ASN A 90 6.93 -13.72 8.32
N ALA A 91 6.68 -14.66 9.25
CA ALA A 91 7.34 -15.96 9.28
C ALA A 91 7.02 -16.81 8.04
N ASP A 92 5.78 -16.75 7.56
CA ASP A 92 5.31 -17.42 6.34
C ASP A 92 5.91 -16.85 5.04
N GLN A 93 6.64 -15.73 5.14
CA GLN A 93 7.37 -15.09 4.04
C GLN A 93 8.86 -15.43 4.06
N ALA A 94 9.28 -16.39 4.89
CA ALA A 94 10.64 -16.86 4.93
C ALA A 94 11.06 -17.47 3.59
N LEU A 95 12.15 -16.95 3.02
CA LEU A 95 12.76 -17.52 1.81
C LEU A 95 13.58 -18.79 2.10
N LEU A 96 14.03 -18.94 3.35
CA LEU A 96 14.83 -20.08 3.80
C LEU A 96 13.98 -20.95 4.75
N PRO A 97 14.19 -22.28 4.75
CA PRO A 97 13.46 -23.18 5.65
C PRO A 97 13.73 -22.84 7.12
N ASP A 98 12.71 -22.99 7.95
CA ASP A 98 12.87 -22.92 9.40
C ASP A 98 13.80 -24.04 9.89
N ASP A 99 14.97 -23.65 10.40
CA ASP A 99 15.77 -24.54 11.23
C ASP A 99 15.39 -24.31 12.69
N LEU A 100 14.76 -25.32 13.32
CA LEU A 100 14.35 -25.33 14.73
C LEU A 100 15.50 -25.03 15.72
N ARG A 101 16.74 -24.94 15.23
CA ARG A 101 17.94 -24.62 15.99
C ARG A 101 18.36 -23.15 15.90
N ASN A 102 17.74 -22.35 15.02
CA ASN A 102 18.07 -20.96 14.81
C ASN A 102 16.97 -20.03 15.33
N PHE A 103 17.38 -18.88 15.85
CA PHE A 103 16.45 -17.83 16.23
C PHE A 103 15.96 -17.09 14.97
N ASP A 104 14.64 -17.01 14.79
CA ASP A 104 14.00 -16.44 13.59
C ASP A 104 14.43 -15.00 13.26
N GLY A 105 14.87 -14.22 14.26
CA GLY A 105 15.37 -12.87 14.05
C GLY A 105 16.64 -12.79 13.18
N TYR A 106 17.43 -13.87 13.09
CA TYR A 106 18.59 -13.91 12.18
C TYR A 106 18.19 -13.85 10.70
N ARG A 107 16.97 -14.29 10.36
CA ARG A 107 16.46 -14.23 8.98
C ARG A 107 16.34 -12.81 8.46
N LEU A 108 16.09 -11.83 9.34
CA LEU A 108 15.93 -10.42 8.93
C LEU A 108 17.28 -9.71 8.67
N LEU A 109 18.40 -10.32 9.06
CA LEU A 109 19.74 -9.73 8.95
C LEU A 109 20.59 -10.31 7.80
N GLN A 110 20.17 -11.44 7.23
CA GLN A 110 20.87 -12.14 6.14
C GLN A 110 20.49 -11.58 4.77
#